data_AF-A0A7X9X410-F1
#
_entry.id   AF-A0A7X9X410-F1
#
_cell.length_a   1.000
_cell.length_b   1.000
_cell.length_c   1.000
_cell.angle_alpha   90.00
_cell.angle_beta   90.00
_cell.angle_gamma   90.00
#
_symmetry.space_group_name_H-M   'P 1'
#
loop_
_entity.id
_entity.type
_entity.pdbx_description
1 polymer ?
#
loop_
_entity_poly.entity_id
_entity_poly.type
_entity_poly.pdbx_seq_one_letter_code
_entity_poly.pdbx_strand_id
1 'polypeptide(L)'
;MTATGKTRSHKVGPYTMHVNRIQPTSANRMPLYVMCTPDRWGLRYSDEEKGALAYPVARDYAKAILQALITQVQWGEAYFGLPGNTPTLKLQWPLDQTDRTDLSDLFRPYIATALTRSTAGFGIPSDAVPKNMGLYLPSADRPPGEQGAFTVNDWSLRLNVGMLKAMFGIKAAEVTPASDAANRADQIEPLRILADTLYHEARHCQQWFWVYALVQQYPDNFPDTPNIAQWPTALASGGKQNNQVDQAQSVVALAASQPIPTDPLALASLKRMAVSLYLYTLNIWRYNKAGVHYPPFIRTTRELDEEIRRARAHAIDLLQHVGVGGTPIDVDAMVAEPGRCYCDYTARPWENDAFFCGETATAYWKSTVNPHRVLDIHESDQCSRAYELADAHQKKLARLADAAGARTSDSSSGGSQ
;
A
#
# COMPACT_ATOMS: atom_id res chain seq x y z
N MET A 1 39.80 14.19 6.16
CA MET A 1 39.38 14.30 7.58
C MET A 1 38.98 15.75 7.85
N THR A 2 37.69 16.01 8.03
CA THR A 2 37.16 17.25 8.59
C THR A 2 36.21 16.86 9.71
N ALA A 3 36.52 17.35 10.91
CA ALA A 3 35.82 17.05 12.15
C ALA A 3 34.48 17.82 12.23
N THR A 4 33.58 17.29 13.07
CA THR A 4 32.33 17.88 13.56
C THR A 4 31.17 18.05 12.58
N GLY A 5 30.65 16.94 12.04
CA GLY A 5 29.21 16.86 11.71
C GLY A 5 28.53 16.03 12.78
N LYS A 6 27.63 16.61 13.60
CA LYS A 6 26.81 15.84 14.54
C LYS A 6 26.18 14.67 13.77
N THR A 7 26.44 13.44 14.19
CA THR A 7 25.74 12.26 13.68
C THR A 7 24.27 12.46 14.01
N ARG A 8 23.46 12.70 12.98
CA ARG A 8 22.01 12.87 13.15
C ARG A 8 21.42 11.56 13.66
N SER A 9 20.42 11.62 14.53
CA SER A 9 19.78 10.45 15.10
C SER A 9 18.28 10.66 15.25
N HIS A 10 17.51 9.59 15.15
CA HIS A 10 16.07 9.57 15.38
C HIS A 10 15.72 8.50 16.40
N LYS A 11 14.75 8.78 17.27
CA LYS A 11 14.10 7.72 18.03
C LYS A 11 13.15 6.92 17.14
N VAL A 12 13.14 5.61 17.25
CA VAL A 12 12.34 4.69 16.42
C VAL A 12 11.88 3.51 17.29
N GLY A 13 10.59 3.47 17.61
CA GLY A 13 10.08 2.63 18.70
C GLY A 13 10.88 2.86 19.99
N PRO A 14 11.38 1.82 20.65
CA PRO A 14 12.21 1.95 21.86
C PRO A 14 13.69 2.30 21.57
N TYR A 15 14.10 2.39 20.30
CA TYR A 15 15.51 2.55 19.91
C TYR A 15 15.87 3.99 19.58
N THR A 16 17.16 4.32 19.66
CA THR A 16 17.74 5.51 19.01
C THR A 16 18.63 5.05 17.86
N MET A 17 18.29 5.45 16.64
CA MET A 17 18.98 5.05 15.42
C MET A 17 19.74 6.23 14.82
N HIS A 18 20.96 6.00 14.34
CA HIS A 18 21.75 7.01 13.64
C HIS A 18 21.36 7.09 12.16
N VAL A 19 21.24 8.31 11.64
CA VAL A 19 21.15 8.57 10.21
C VAL A 19 22.52 8.30 9.61
N ASN A 20 22.64 7.19 8.90
CA ASN A 20 23.86 6.89 8.18
C ASN A 20 23.98 7.79 6.95
N ARG A 21 25.20 8.26 6.67
CA ARG A 21 25.52 8.90 5.40
C ARG A 21 25.49 7.83 4.30
N ILE A 22 25.12 8.19 3.08
CA ILE A 22 25.24 7.31 1.92
C ILE A 22 26.74 7.04 1.71
N GLN A 23 27.24 5.95 2.29
CA GLN A 23 28.62 5.48 2.15
C GLN A 23 28.61 3.95 2.09
N PRO A 24 29.46 3.34 1.23
CA PRO A 24 29.59 1.88 1.19
C PRO A 24 29.82 1.31 2.59
N THR A 25 29.22 0.16 2.86
CA THR A 25 29.54 -0.67 4.03
C THR A 25 31.04 -0.96 4.10
N SER A 26 31.53 -1.43 5.26
CA SER A 26 32.92 -1.90 5.41
C SER A 26 33.31 -3.02 4.42
N ALA A 27 32.35 -3.66 3.76
CA ALA A 27 32.54 -4.63 2.69
C ALA A 27 32.51 -4.00 1.26
N ASN A 28 32.59 -2.67 1.15
CA ASN A 28 32.51 -1.91 -0.10
C ASN A 28 31.22 -2.13 -0.92
N ARG A 29 30.15 -2.60 -0.28
CA ARG A 29 28.81 -2.68 -0.88
C ARG A 29 28.07 -1.38 -0.60
N MET A 30 27.30 -0.88 -1.57
CA MET A 30 26.36 0.22 -1.32
C MET A 30 25.55 -0.10 -0.05
N PRO A 31 25.40 0.87 0.87
CA PRO A 31 24.76 0.58 2.13
C PRO A 31 23.29 0.26 1.93
N LEU A 32 22.86 -0.87 2.48
CA LEU A 32 21.49 -1.39 2.45
C LEU A 32 20.56 -0.63 3.42
N TYR A 33 20.63 0.71 3.40
CA TYR A 33 19.70 1.55 4.14
C TYR A 33 18.45 1.71 3.28
N VAL A 34 17.54 0.77 3.43
CA VAL A 34 16.14 0.92 3.05
C VAL A 34 15.97 1.52 1.65
N MET A 35 16.44 0.79 0.65
CA MET A 35 16.18 1.03 -0.76
C MET A 35 15.24 -0.04 -1.24
N CYS A 36 13.93 0.19 -1.14
CA CYS A 36 12.89 -0.73 -1.59
C CYS A 36 12.99 -2.20 -1.13
N THR A 37 13.90 -2.50 -0.20
CA THR A 37 14.28 -3.88 0.08
C THR A 37 13.08 -4.60 0.66
N PRO A 38 12.77 -5.82 0.18
CA PRO A 38 11.57 -6.50 0.62
C PRO A 38 11.58 -6.98 2.06
N ASP A 39 12.69 -6.82 2.77
CA ASP A 39 12.86 -7.07 4.20
C ASP A 39 12.89 -5.77 5.04
N ARG A 40 12.92 -4.58 4.42
CA ARG A 40 13.14 -3.30 5.13
C ARG A 40 12.32 -2.11 4.65
N TRP A 41 11.51 -2.24 3.60
CA TRP A 41 10.47 -1.26 3.23
C TRP A 41 9.08 -1.79 3.60
N GLY A 42 8.38 -1.08 4.48
CA GLY A 42 7.04 -1.46 4.91
C GLY A 42 7.03 -2.61 5.93
N LEU A 43 6.01 -3.46 5.85
CA LEU A 43 5.81 -4.62 6.74
C LEU A 43 6.06 -5.95 5.98
N ARG A 44 6.91 -5.89 4.95
CA ARG A 44 7.16 -7.01 4.04
C ARG A 44 8.05 -8.00 4.77
N TYR A 45 7.59 -9.24 4.89
CA TYR A 45 8.39 -10.30 5.47
C TYR A 45 8.76 -11.28 4.38
N SER A 46 10.05 -11.56 4.29
CA SER A 46 10.62 -12.56 3.42
C SER A 46 11.49 -13.53 4.20
N ASP A 47 11.40 -14.80 3.86
CA ASP A 47 12.40 -15.81 4.18
C ASP A 47 13.42 -15.89 3.04
N GLU A 48 14.63 -16.37 3.31
CA GLU A 48 15.55 -16.80 2.26
C GLU A 48 15.28 -18.28 1.90
N GLU A 49 14.78 -18.53 0.69
CA GLU A 49 14.62 -19.88 0.15
C GLU A 49 15.55 -20.05 -1.08
N LYS A 50 16.52 -20.96 -0.98
CA LYS A 50 17.48 -21.28 -2.06
C LYS A 50 18.25 -20.08 -2.63
N GLY A 51 18.57 -19.11 -1.78
CA GLY A 51 19.33 -17.91 -2.16
C GLY A 51 18.49 -16.79 -2.78
N ALA A 52 17.15 -16.90 -2.73
CA ALA A 52 16.22 -15.86 -3.15
C ALA A 52 15.21 -15.54 -2.04
N LEU A 53 14.61 -14.34 -2.12
CA LEU A 53 13.58 -13.92 -1.17
C LEU A 53 12.23 -14.59 -1.48
N ALA A 54 11.61 -15.16 -0.45
CA ALA A 54 10.30 -15.79 -0.51
C ALA A 54 9.32 -15.13 0.47
N TYR A 55 8.10 -14.83 0.06
CA TYR A 55 7.06 -14.17 0.86
C TYR A 55 5.96 -15.18 1.21
N PRO A 56 6.09 -15.92 2.32
CA PRO A 56 5.21 -17.04 2.63
C PRO A 56 3.75 -16.64 2.81
N VAL A 57 3.48 -15.44 3.36
CA VAL A 57 2.10 -14.94 3.53
C VAL A 57 1.44 -14.70 2.17
N ALA A 58 2.12 -14.01 1.26
CA ALA A 58 1.61 -13.74 -0.08
C ALA A 58 1.45 -15.02 -0.90
N ARG A 59 2.42 -15.94 -0.80
CA ARG A 59 2.37 -17.26 -1.44
C ARG A 59 1.13 -18.05 -1.03
N ASP A 60 0.92 -18.17 0.28
CA ASP A 60 -0.15 -19.00 0.82
C ASP A 60 -1.52 -18.35 0.56
N TYR A 61 -1.60 -17.02 0.67
CA TYR A 61 -2.79 -16.25 0.26
C TYR A 61 -3.13 -16.49 -1.22
N ALA A 62 -2.18 -16.23 -2.12
CA ALA A 62 -2.39 -16.31 -3.56
C ALA A 62 -2.87 -17.71 -3.98
N LYS A 63 -2.28 -18.77 -3.42
CA LYS A 63 -2.72 -20.14 -3.65
C LYS A 63 -4.15 -20.38 -3.17
N ALA A 64 -4.48 -19.96 -1.96
CA ALA A 64 -5.76 -20.26 -1.33
C ALA A 64 -6.92 -19.49 -1.98
N ILE A 65 -6.77 -18.17 -2.17
CA ILE A 65 -7.82 -17.34 -2.76
C ILE A 65 -8.11 -17.74 -4.20
N LEU A 66 -7.06 -18.08 -4.95
CA LEU A 66 -7.18 -18.55 -6.31
C LEU A 66 -8.02 -19.82 -6.38
N GLN A 67 -7.61 -20.81 -5.60
CA GLN A 67 -8.27 -22.10 -5.57
C GLN A 67 -9.77 -21.93 -5.26
N ALA A 68 -10.11 -21.03 -4.33
CA ALA A 68 -11.49 -20.69 -4.04
C ALA A 68 -12.22 -20.07 -5.24
N LEU A 69 -11.67 -19.03 -5.86
CA LEU A 69 -12.30 -18.34 -7.00
C LEU A 69 -12.47 -19.23 -8.24
N ILE A 70 -11.58 -20.20 -8.47
CA ILE A 70 -11.67 -21.15 -9.59
C ILE A 70 -12.63 -22.29 -9.31
N THR A 71 -12.59 -22.86 -8.10
CA THR A 71 -13.29 -24.13 -7.83
C THR A 71 -14.63 -23.96 -7.14
N GLN A 72 -14.84 -22.85 -6.43
CA GLN A 72 -16.07 -22.61 -5.68
C GLN A 72 -17.02 -21.67 -6.41
N VAL A 73 -16.58 -20.93 -7.43
CA VAL A 73 -17.40 -19.94 -8.13
C VAL A 73 -17.58 -20.30 -9.60
N GLN A 74 -18.84 -20.28 -10.04
CA GLN A 74 -19.21 -20.24 -11.45
C GLN A 74 -19.57 -18.79 -11.82
N TRP A 75 -18.90 -18.28 -12.86
CA TRP A 75 -19.00 -16.91 -13.35
C TRP A 75 -19.88 -16.88 -14.60
N GLY A 76 -21.18 -16.63 -14.43
CA GLY A 76 -22.15 -16.77 -15.52
C GLY A 76 -22.24 -18.22 -16.00
N GLU A 77 -21.86 -18.49 -17.25
CA GLU A 77 -21.77 -19.83 -17.80
C GLU A 77 -20.40 -20.50 -17.58
N ALA A 78 -19.37 -19.72 -17.23
CA ALA A 78 -18.01 -20.21 -17.10
C ALA A 78 -17.74 -20.79 -15.70
N TYR A 79 -17.38 -22.07 -15.65
CA TYR A 79 -16.88 -22.72 -14.45
C TYR A 79 -15.49 -23.28 -14.68
N PHE A 80 -14.52 -22.79 -13.90
CA PHE A 80 -13.12 -23.17 -14.05
C PHE A 80 -12.73 -24.34 -13.15
N GLY A 81 -13.63 -24.90 -12.33
CA GLY A 81 -13.32 -26.11 -11.56
C GLY A 81 -13.00 -27.32 -12.45
N LEU A 82 -12.42 -28.36 -11.85
CA LEU A 82 -12.18 -29.61 -12.55
C LEU A 82 -13.52 -30.26 -12.93
N PRO A 83 -13.59 -31.02 -14.05
CA PRO A 83 -14.79 -31.76 -14.43
C PRO A 83 -15.28 -32.65 -13.28
N GLY A 84 -16.59 -32.59 -12.98
CA GLY A 84 -17.22 -33.33 -11.88
C GLY A 84 -17.28 -32.57 -10.55
N ASN A 85 -16.58 -31.44 -10.42
CA ASN A 85 -16.76 -30.55 -9.27
C ASN A 85 -18.04 -29.71 -9.42
N THR A 86 -18.66 -29.37 -8.29
CA THR A 86 -19.84 -28.51 -8.24
C THR A 86 -19.46 -27.16 -7.62
N PRO A 87 -19.76 -26.03 -8.28
CA PRO A 87 -19.55 -24.71 -7.69
C PRO A 87 -20.45 -24.49 -6.47
N THR A 88 -19.89 -23.83 -5.46
CA THR A 88 -20.63 -23.39 -4.27
C THR A 88 -21.44 -22.13 -4.55
N LEU A 89 -20.88 -21.20 -5.32
CA LEU A 89 -21.53 -19.95 -5.74
C LEU A 89 -21.72 -19.95 -7.26
N LYS A 90 -22.92 -19.53 -7.69
CA LYS A 90 -23.27 -19.34 -9.11
C LYS A 90 -23.71 -17.91 -9.30
N LEU A 91 -22.82 -17.09 -9.86
CA LEU A 91 -23.03 -15.65 -9.98
C LEU A 91 -23.52 -15.31 -11.39
N GLN A 92 -24.33 -14.26 -11.51
CA GLN A 92 -24.76 -13.70 -12.80
C GLN A 92 -24.41 -12.21 -12.87
N TRP A 93 -24.22 -11.69 -14.09
CA TRP A 93 -23.96 -10.26 -14.29
C TRP A 93 -25.24 -9.50 -14.65
N PRO A 94 -25.49 -8.30 -14.08
CA PRO A 94 -24.70 -7.64 -13.02
C PRO A 94 -24.87 -8.31 -11.66
N LEU A 95 -23.82 -8.28 -10.83
CA LEU A 95 -23.89 -8.81 -9.46
C LEU A 95 -24.88 -8.00 -8.63
N ASP A 96 -25.85 -8.67 -8.02
CA ASP A 96 -26.78 -8.04 -7.10
C ASP A 96 -26.17 -7.84 -5.69
N GLN A 97 -26.97 -7.44 -4.70
CA GLN A 97 -26.47 -7.26 -3.33
C GLN A 97 -26.13 -8.58 -2.63
N THR A 98 -26.88 -9.64 -2.92
CA THR A 98 -26.66 -10.98 -2.36
C THR A 98 -25.39 -11.57 -2.94
N ASP A 99 -25.24 -11.55 -4.27
CA ASP A 99 -24.04 -12.01 -4.97
C ASP A 99 -22.77 -11.34 -4.43
N ARG A 100 -22.85 -10.02 -4.20
CA ARG A 100 -21.74 -9.24 -3.65
C ARG A 100 -21.41 -9.61 -2.21
N THR A 101 -22.41 -9.97 -1.42
CA THR A 101 -22.23 -10.40 -0.03
C THR A 101 -21.62 -11.79 0.02
N ASP A 102 -22.19 -12.75 -0.73
CA ASP A 102 -21.72 -14.13 -0.82
C ASP A 102 -20.27 -14.20 -1.31
N LEU A 103 -19.93 -13.41 -2.34
CA LEU A 103 -18.54 -13.33 -2.82
C LEU A 103 -17.60 -12.72 -1.78
N SER A 104 -18.06 -11.71 -1.02
CA SER A 104 -17.26 -11.13 0.07
C SER A 104 -17.01 -12.11 1.20
N ASP A 105 -18.02 -12.90 1.56
CA ASP A 105 -17.92 -13.92 2.59
C ASP A 105 -17.03 -15.09 2.15
N LEU A 106 -16.99 -15.41 0.85
CA LEU A 106 -16.05 -16.38 0.30
C LEU A 106 -14.59 -15.97 0.52
N PHE A 107 -14.22 -14.72 0.23
CA PHE A 107 -12.81 -14.31 0.28
C PHE A 107 -12.34 -13.82 1.67
N ARG A 108 -13.27 -13.43 2.54
CA ARG A 108 -13.00 -12.89 3.89
C ARG A 108 -12.04 -13.76 4.72
N PRO A 109 -12.19 -15.10 4.79
CA PRO A 109 -11.29 -15.94 5.58
C PRO A 109 -9.83 -15.93 5.10
N TYR A 110 -9.61 -15.84 3.78
CA TYR A 110 -8.26 -15.82 3.21
C TYR A 110 -7.56 -14.50 3.52
N ILE A 111 -8.30 -13.39 3.51
CA ILE A 111 -7.77 -12.08 3.91
C ILE A 111 -7.55 -12.00 5.42
N ALA A 112 -8.49 -12.49 6.22
CA ALA A 112 -8.29 -12.57 7.67
C ALA A 112 -7.02 -13.37 8.02
N THR A 113 -6.79 -14.49 7.36
CA THR A 113 -5.57 -15.30 7.53
C THR A 113 -4.31 -14.53 7.13
N ALA A 114 -4.32 -13.86 5.97
CA ALA A 114 -3.19 -13.06 5.51
C ALA A 114 -2.88 -11.88 6.46
N LEU A 115 -3.91 -11.23 6.98
CA LEU A 115 -3.80 -10.09 7.88
C LEU A 115 -3.26 -10.48 9.27
N THR A 116 -3.66 -11.64 9.78
CA THR A 116 -3.41 -12.06 11.18
C THR A 116 -2.18 -12.96 11.33
N ARG A 117 -1.61 -13.46 10.24
CA ARG A 117 -0.49 -14.40 10.30
C ARG A 117 0.74 -13.76 10.95
N SER A 118 1.18 -14.36 12.06
CA SER A 118 2.30 -13.89 12.88
C SER A 118 3.68 -14.24 12.34
N THR A 119 3.77 -15.10 11.31
CA THR A 119 5.04 -15.56 10.71
C THR A 119 5.95 -14.39 10.29
N ALA A 120 5.33 -13.24 9.98
CA ALA A 120 6.01 -12.02 9.58
C ALA A 120 6.37 -11.06 10.73
N GLY A 121 5.94 -11.33 11.96
CA GLY A 121 5.97 -10.34 13.06
C GLY A 121 4.96 -9.19 12.90
N PHE A 122 4.33 -9.03 11.73
CA PHE A 122 3.41 -7.93 11.39
C PHE A 122 1.93 -8.34 11.29
N GLY A 123 1.58 -9.53 11.78
CA GLY A 123 0.18 -9.97 11.84
C GLY A 123 -0.63 -9.12 12.82
N ILE A 124 -1.76 -8.57 12.40
CA ILE A 124 -2.65 -7.78 13.27
C ILE A 124 -3.57 -8.70 14.08
N PRO A 125 -4.11 -8.27 15.23
CA PRO A 125 -5.13 -9.02 15.95
C PRO A 125 -6.38 -9.30 15.08
N SER A 126 -7.07 -10.42 15.34
CA SER A 126 -8.31 -10.78 14.62
C SER A 126 -9.38 -9.69 14.70
N ASP A 127 -9.47 -9.01 15.84
CA ASP A 127 -10.44 -7.94 16.07
C ASP A 127 -10.15 -6.66 15.28
N ALA A 128 -8.94 -6.57 14.69
CA ALA A 128 -8.55 -5.50 13.78
C ALA A 128 -8.78 -5.84 12.29
N VAL A 129 -9.17 -7.08 11.96
CA VAL A 129 -9.55 -7.44 10.60
C VAL A 129 -10.82 -6.68 10.21
N PRO A 130 -10.88 -6.02 9.04
CA PRO A 130 -12.05 -5.27 8.62
C PRO A 130 -13.32 -6.13 8.61
N LYS A 131 -14.33 -5.72 9.38
CA LYS A 131 -15.66 -6.34 9.37
C LYS A 131 -16.43 -5.90 8.13
N ASN A 132 -16.29 -4.63 7.75
CA ASN A 132 -16.91 -4.04 6.56
C ASN A 132 -16.06 -4.30 5.31
N MET A 133 -15.93 -5.56 4.91
CA MET A 133 -15.39 -5.94 3.60
C MET A 133 -16.53 -6.10 2.62
N GLY A 134 -16.43 -5.48 1.46
CA GLY A 134 -17.51 -5.57 0.48
C GLY A 134 -17.14 -5.13 -0.91
N LEU A 135 -18.14 -5.26 -1.76
CA LEU A 135 -18.05 -5.04 -3.20
C LEU A 135 -18.99 -3.91 -3.63
N TYR A 136 -18.54 -3.05 -4.53
CA TYR A 136 -19.35 -1.97 -5.10
C TYR A 136 -19.26 -1.93 -6.62
N LEU A 137 -20.34 -1.46 -7.24
CA LEU A 137 -20.36 -1.10 -8.66
C LEU A 137 -20.02 0.39 -8.80
N PRO A 138 -19.24 0.79 -9.83
CA PRO A 138 -18.96 2.19 -10.08
C PRO A 138 -20.24 3.01 -10.22
N SER A 139 -20.19 4.21 -9.67
CA SER A 139 -21.29 5.18 -9.65
C SER A 139 -20.73 6.60 -9.84
N ALA A 140 -21.60 7.60 -9.99
CA ALA A 140 -21.14 8.99 -10.15
C ALA A 140 -20.34 9.51 -8.94
N ASP A 141 -20.64 8.99 -7.75
CA ASP A 141 -19.95 9.26 -6.48
C ASP A 141 -18.73 8.36 -6.23
N ARG A 142 -18.59 7.24 -6.96
CA ARG A 142 -17.43 6.33 -6.94
C ARG A 142 -17.05 5.94 -8.37
N PRO A 143 -16.28 6.80 -9.07
CA PRO A 143 -16.02 6.61 -10.48
C PRO A 143 -15.24 5.30 -10.73
N PRO A 144 -15.34 4.75 -11.95
CA PRO A 144 -14.74 3.45 -12.31
C PRO A 144 -13.20 3.39 -12.25
N GLY A 145 -12.52 4.50 -11.92
CA GLY A 145 -11.06 4.59 -11.90
C GLY A 145 -10.38 3.93 -10.69
N GLU A 146 -11.09 3.75 -9.58
CA GLU A 146 -10.56 3.05 -8.40
C GLU A 146 -10.90 1.56 -8.49
N GLN A 147 -9.89 0.69 -8.37
CA GLN A 147 -10.08 -0.78 -8.34
C GLN A 147 -10.52 -1.24 -6.95
N GLY A 148 -10.10 -0.52 -5.91
CA GLY A 148 -10.44 -0.75 -4.52
C GLY A 148 -10.03 0.42 -3.66
N ALA A 149 -10.44 0.38 -2.39
CA ALA A 149 -9.99 1.31 -1.37
C ALA A 149 -10.16 0.70 0.03
N PHE A 150 -9.14 0.84 0.86
CA PHE A 150 -9.22 0.75 2.31
C PHE A 150 -9.50 2.12 2.92
N THR A 151 -10.62 2.24 3.63
CA THR A 151 -11.06 3.49 4.27
C THR A 151 -10.80 3.43 5.77
N VAL A 152 -9.90 4.29 6.25
CA VAL A 152 -9.49 4.33 7.67
C VAL A 152 -10.57 4.88 8.60
N ASN A 153 -11.46 5.73 8.11
CA ASN A 153 -12.45 6.42 8.93
C ASN A 153 -13.53 5.48 9.47
N ASP A 154 -13.89 4.44 8.72
CA ASP A 154 -14.86 3.41 9.12
C ASP A 154 -14.25 1.99 9.17
N TRP A 155 -12.94 1.90 8.94
CA TRP A 155 -12.15 0.66 8.89
C TRP A 155 -12.72 -0.38 7.91
N SER A 156 -13.08 0.09 6.72
CA SER A 156 -13.70 -0.73 5.66
C SER A 156 -12.77 -0.99 4.49
N LEU A 157 -12.98 -2.10 3.79
CA LEU A 157 -12.30 -2.46 2.54
C LEU A 157 -13.36 -2.66 1.46
N ARG A 158 -13.27 -1.90 0.37
CA ARG A 158 -14.26 -1.95 -0.72
C ARG A 158 -13.57 -2.17 -2.05
N LEU A 159 -14.06 -3.11 -2.86
CA LEU A 159 -13.54 -3.38 -4.20
C LEU A 159 -14.58 -3.10 -5.29
N ASN A 160 -14.09 -2.59 -6.41
CA ASN A 160 -14.88 -2.34 -7.61
C ASN A 160 -15.10 -3.63 -8.40
N VAL A 161 -16.33 -4.16 -8.41
CA VAL A 161 -16.63 -5.41 -9.15
C VAL A 161 -16.74 -5.24 -10.65
N GLY A 162 -16.64 -4.01 -11.17
CA GLY A 162 -16.54 -3.73 -12.60
C GLY A 162 -15.39 -4.51 -13.26
N MET A 163 -14.31 -4.80 -12.53
CA MET A 163 -13.18 -5.60 -13.02
C MET A 163 -13.57 -7.04 -13.38
N LEU A 164 -14.65 -7.59 -12.80
CA LEU A 164 -15.08 -8.97 -13.03
C LEU A 164 -16.01 -9.12 -14.24
N LYS A 165 -16.47 -8.03 -14.86
CA LYS A 165 -17.45 -8.06 -15.95
C LYS A 165 -17.06 -9.01 -17.09
N ALA A 166 -15.77 -9.08 -17.43
CA ALA A 166 -15.27 -9.94 -18.50
C ALA A 166 -15.49 -11.44 -18.22
N MET A 167 -15.49 -11.86 -16.95
CA MET A 167 -15.69 -13.27 -16.58
C MET A 167 -17.04 -13.81 -17.04
N PHE A 168 -18.07 -12.96 -17.01
CA PHE A 168 -19.45 -13.34 -17.35
C PHE A 168 -19.73 -13.37 -18.86
N GLY A 169 -18.76 -12.95 -19.68
CA GLY A 169 -18.83 -13.05 -21.13
C GLY A 169 -18.40 -14.41 -21.68
N ILE A 170 -17.75 -15.24 -20.88
CA ILE A 170 -17.18 -16.52 -21.29
C ILE A 170 -18.28 -17.59 -21.29
N LYS A 171 -18.48 -18.27 -22.44
CA LYS A 171 -19.46 -19.36 -22.55
C LYS A 171 -18.91 -20.66 -21.99
N ALA A 172 -19.79 -21.55 -21.54
CA ALA A 172 -19.39 -22.85 -20.98
C ALA A 172 -18.51 -23.66 -21.96
N ALA A 173 -18.82 -23.61 -23.26
CA ALA A 173 -18.06 -24.28 -24.31
C ALA A 173 -16.70 -23.61 -24.63
N GLU A 174 -16.48 -22.38 -24.18
CA GLU A 174 -15.26 -21.59 -24.41
C GLU A 174 -14.29 -21.66 -23.22
N VAL A 175 -14.67 -22.30 -22.12
CA VAL A 175 -13.80 -22.46 -20.95
C VAL A 175 -12.57 -23.27 -21.35
N THR A 176 -11.41 -22.64 -21.26
CA THR A 176 -10.14 -23.27 -21.63
C THR A 176 -9.79 -24.38 -20.62
N PRO A 177 -9.48 -25.61 -21.08
CA PRO A 177 -9.13 -26.70 -20.19
C PRO A 177 -7.82 -26.43 -19.44
N ALA A 178 -7.64 -27.06 -18.28
CA ALA A 178 -6.42 -26.90 -17.47
C ALA A 178 -5.14 -27.33 -18.20
N SER A 179 -5.24 -28.18 -19.23
CA SER A 179 -4.11 -28.60 -20.06
C SER A 179 -3.56 -27.49 -20.97
N ASP A 180 -4.37 -26.47 -21.29
CA ASP A 180 -3.93 -25.30 -22.05
C ASP A 180 -3.71 -24.12 -21.10
N ALA A 181 -2.57 -24.17 -20.41
CA ALA A 181 -2.24 -23.25 -19.33
C ALA A 181 -2.14 -21.78 -19.78
N ALA A 182 -1.72 -21.52 -21.02
CA ALA A 182 -1.52 -20.17 -21.53
C ALA A 182 -2.86 -19.46 -21.77
N ASN A 183 -3.73 -20.04 -22.61
CA ASN A 183 -5.04 -19.46 -22.90
C ASN A 183 -5.93 -19.39 -21.65
N ARG A 184 -5.78 -20.36 -20.74
CA ARG A 184 -6.50 -20.37 -19.48
C ARG A 184 -6.05 -19.25 -18.55
N ALA A 185 -4.75 -18.95 -18.52
CA ALA A 185 -4.22 -17.83 -17.73
C ALA A 185 -4.83 -16.49 -18.18
N ASP A 186 -5.00 -16.30 -19.49
CA ASP A 186 -5.63 -15.10 -20.05
C ASP A 186 -7.12 -15.00 -19.66
N GLN A 187 -7.86 -16.11 -19.68
CA GLN A 187 -9.28 -16.11 -19.29
C GLN A 187 -9.53 -15.79 -17.81
N ILE A 188 -8.63 -16.22 -16.92
CA ILE A 188 -8.77 -16.01 -15.47
C ILE A 188 -8.07 -14.73 -14.98
N GLU A 189 -7.49 -13.94 -15.88
CA GLU A 189 -6.79 -12.70 -15.55
C GLU A 189 -7.64 -11.71 -14.71
N PRO A 190 -8.96 -11.52 -14.96
CA PRO A 190 -9.79 -10.68 -14.10
C PRO A 190 -9.85 -11.15 -12.63
N LEU A 191 -9.82 -12.48 -12.39
CA LEU A 191 -9.78 -13.04 -11.04
C LEU A 191 -8.44 -12.74 -10.35
N ARG A 192 -7.36 -12.74 -11.12
CA ARG A 192 -6.03 -12.35 -10.63
C ARG A 192 -6.01 -10.88 -10.22
N ILE A 193 -6.57 -9.99 -11.04
CA ILE A 193 -6.68 -8.56 -10.71
C ILE A 193 -7.50 -8.36 -9.43
N LEU A 194 -8.59 -9.10 -9.24
CA LEU A 194 -9.36 -9.08 -8.00
C LEU A 194 -8.52 -9.49 -6.79
N ALA A 195 -7.81 -10.62 -6.87
CA ALA A 195 -6.99 -11.12 -5.77
C ALA A 195 -5.82 -10.17 -5.44
N ASP A 196 -5.17 -9.62 -6.46
CA ASP A 196 -4.13 -8.59 -6.35
C ASP A 196 -4.65 -7.35 -5.60
N THR A 197 -5.77 -6.80 -6.07
CA THR A 197 -6.41 -5.62 -5.45
C THR A 197 -6.82 -5.93 -4.01
N LEU A 198 -7.42 -7.09 -3.74
CA LEU A 198 -7.85 -7.47 -2.41
C LEU A 198 -6.65 -7.57 -1.43
N TYR A 199 -5.52 -8.12 -1.88
CA TYR A 199 -4.30 -8.20 -1.08
C TYR A 199 -3.66 -6.82 -0.85
N HIS A 200 -3.64 -5.98 -1.89
CA HIS A 200 -3.17 -4.60 -1.84
C HIS A 200 -3.96 -3.77 -0.80
N GLU A 201 -5.28 -3.78 -0.87
CA GLU A 201 -6.11 -3.03 0.08
C GLU A 201 -6.04 -3.59 1.50
N ALA A 202 -5.97 -4.92 1.65
CA ALA A 202 -5.74 -5.54 2.94
C ALA A 202 -4.39 -5.11 3.52
N ARG A 203 -3.39 -4.88 2.67
CA ARG A 203 -2.10 -4.41 3.13
C ARG A 203 -2.17 -3.01 3.75
N HIS A 204 -2.97 -2.10 3.20
CA HIS A 204 -3.22 -0.82 3.85
C HIS A 204 -3.78 -0.97 5.27
N CYS A 205 -4.71 -1.91 5.49
CA CYS A 205 -5.21 -2.20 6.84
C CYS A 205 -4.09 -2.54 7.83
N GLN A 206 -3.17 -3.44 7.46
CA GLN A 206 -1.99 -3.76 8.28
C GLN A 206 -1.11 -2.54 8.54
N GLN A 207 -0.79 -1.77 7.49
CA GLN A 207 0.07 -0.58 7.60
C GLN A 207 -0.51 0.44 8.58
N TRP A 208 -1.79 0.80 8.42
CA TRP A 208 -2.47 1.76 9.26
C TRP A 208 -2.55 1.32 10.71
N PHE A 209 -2.84 0.03 10.97
CA PHE A 209 -2.87 -0.51 12.32
C PHE A 209 -1.53 -0.30 13.05
N TRP A 210 -0.43 -0.66 12.41
CA TRP A 210 0.90 -0.56 13.02
C TRP A 210 1.42 0.89 13.08
N VAL A 211 1.04 1.74 12.13
CA VAL A 211 1.30 3.18 12.20
C VAL A 211 0.59 3.80 13.40
N TYR A 212 -0.67 3.46 13.63
CA TYR A 212 -1.42 3.92 14.81
C TYR A 212 -0.75 3.45 16.11
N ALA A 213 -0.37 2.17 16.19
CA ALA A 213 0.35 1.64 17.34
C ALA A 213 1.64 2.43 17.62
N LEU A 214 2.45 2.73 16.58
CA LEU A 214 3.70 3.47 16.73
C LEU A 214 3.49 4.89 17.27
N VAL A 215 2.57 5.66 16.68
CA VAL A 215 2.38 7.07 17.04
C VAL A 215 1.72 7.23 18.42
N GLN A 216 0.91 6.26 18.84
CA GLN A 216 0.23 6.30 20.14
C GLN A 216 1.12 5.79 21.29
N GLN A 217 1.91 4.73 21.06
CA GLN A 217 2.76 4.15 22.11
C GLN A 217 4.11 4.87 22.26
N TYR A 218 4.61 5.47 21.17
CA TYR A 218 5.90 6.18 21.17
C TYR A 218 5.76 7.60 20.60
N PRO A 219 4.95 8.48 21.23
CA PRO A 219 4.76 9.86 20.77
C PRO A 219 6.08 10.66 20.77
N ASP A 220 7.02 10.32 21.65
CA ASP A 220 8.33 10.94 21.74
C ASP A 220 9.26 10.63 20.56
N ASN A 221 8.88 9.68 19.68
CA ASN A 221 9.52 9.49 18.38
C ASN A 221 9.28 10.67 17.43
N PHE A 222 8.31 11.53 17.73
CA PHE A 222 7.84 12.59 16.86
C PHE A 222 7.84 13.96 17.57
N PRO A 223 9.00 14.42 18.09
CA PRO A 223 9.07 15.61 18.94
C PRO A 223 8.58 16.89 18.26
N ASP A 224 8.74 16.99 16.94
CA ASP A 224 8.36 18.16 16.16
C ASP A 224 6.90 18.10 15.65
N THR A 225 6.18 17.00 15.87
CA THR A 225 4.76 16.85 15.47
C THR A 225 3.96 16.31 16.66
N PRO A 226 3.78 17.11 17.73
CA PRO A 226 3.24 16.63 19.01
C PRO A 226 1.78 16.14 18.92
N ASN A 227 1.05 16.53 17.87
CA ASN A 227 -0.34 16.14 17.67
C ASN A 227 -0.50 14.80 16.93
N ILE A 228 0.58 14.20 16.42
CA ILE A 228 0.51 12.96 15.64
C ILE A 228 -0.07 11.78 16.45
N ALA A 229 0.08 11.78 17.77
CA ALA A 229 -0.48 10.73 18.62
C ALA A 229 -2.01 10.82 18.78
N GLN A 230 -2.59 12.00 18.54
CA GLN A 230 -4.05 12.23 18.62
C GLN A 230 -4.74 11.98 17.27
N TRP A 231 -3.96 11.95 16.19
CA TRP A 231 -4.44 11.79 14.82
C TRP A 231 -5.25 10.50 14.56
N PRO A 232 -4.87 9.31 15.07
CA PRO A 232 -5.67 8.10 14.88
C PRO A 232 -7.12 8.25 15.38
N THR A 233 -7.30 8.80 16.58
CA THR A 233 -8.62 9.03 17.18
C THR A 233 -9.43 10.06 16.39
N ALA A 234 -8.78 11.12 15.90
CA ALA A 234 -9.44 12.13 15.07
C ALA A 234 -9.97 11.54 13.75
N LEU A 235 -9.19 10.66 13.09
CA LEU A 235 -9.63 9.97 11.87
C LEU A 235 -10.83 9.05 12.11
N ALA A 236 -10.78 8.23 13.18
CA ALA A 236 -11.84 7.30 13.53
C ALA A 236 -13.15 7.97 13.97
N SER A 237 -13.11 9.26 14.33
CA SER A 237 -14.30 10.00 14.77
C SER A 237 -15.18 10.52 13.61
N GLY A 238 -14.68 10.46 12.37
CA GLY A 238 -15.35 11.06 11.19
C GLY A 238 -16.26 10.13 10.38
N GLY A 239 -16.31 8.84 10.68
CA GLY A 239 -16.83 7.80 9.77
C GLY A 239 -18.19 7.20 10.11
N LYS A 240 -19.21 7.98 10.47
CA LYS A 240 -20.57 7.42 10.59
C LYS A 240 -21.27 7.39 9.24
N GLN A 241 -21.18 6.26 8.54
CA GLN A 241 -22.16 5.93 7.49
C GLN A 241 -23.31 5.12 8.09
N ASN A 242 -24.55 5.49 7.78
CA ASN A 242 -25.73 4.76 8.23
C ASN A 242 -25.62 3.28 7.83
N ASN A 243 -25.87 2.37 8.78
CA ASN A 243 -25.88 0.91 8.64
C ASN A 243 -24.53 0.16 8.56
N GLN A 244 -23.38 0.79 8.85
CA GLN A 244 -22.09 0.08 8.96
C GLN A 244 -21.67 -0.11 10.43
N VAL A 245 -20.94 -1.19 10.72
CA VAL A 245 -20.31 -1.38 12.04
C VAL A 245 -19.16 -0.39 12.16
N ASP A 246 -19.27 0.60 13.05
CA ASP A 246 -18.16 1.50 13.36
C ASP A 246 -17.08 0.74 14.15
N GLN A 247 -16.09 0.22 13.40
CA GLN A 247 -14.98 -0.56 13.96
C GLN A 247 -13.74 0.32 14.23
N ALA A 248 -13.62 1.48 13.57
CA ALA A 248 -12.41 2.29 13.54
C ALA A 248 -11.97 2.70 14.96
N GLN A 249 -12.90 3.14 15.81
CA GLN A 249 -12.57 3.53 17.19
C GLN A 249 -12.03 2.36 18.02
N SER A 250 -12.63 1.17 17.88
CA SER A 250 -12.19 -0.03 18.59
C SER A 250 -10.80 -0.47 18.13
N VAL A 251 -10.52 -0.35 16.83
CA VAL A 251 -9.20 -0.64 16.26
C VAL A 251 -8.16 0.34 16.77
N VAL A 252 -8.46 1.63 16.81
CA VAL A 252 -7.53 2.65 17.34
C VAL A 252 -7.19 2.35 18.80
N ALA A 253 -8.17 1.98 19.62
CA ALA A 253 -7.93 1.58 21.01
C ALA A 253 -7.07 0.30 21.11
N LEU A 254 -7.31 -0.67 20.21
CA LEU A 254 -6.55 -1.90 20.15
C LEU A 254 -5.09 -1.66 19.73
N ALA A 255 -4.87 -0.88 18.67
CA ALA A 255 -3.53 -0.50 18.20
C ALA A 255 -2.72 0.22 19.29
N ALA A 256 -3.36 1.08 20.10
CA ALA A 256 -2.71 1.78 21.20
C ALA A 256 -2.17 0.85 22.31
N SER A 257 -2.64 -0.40 22.40
CA SER A 257 -2.23 -1.37 23.43
C SER A 257 -1.51 -2.60 22.89
N GLN A 258 -1.58 -2.85 21.57
CA GLN A 258 -0.95 -4.01 20.95
C GLN A 258 0.58 -3.85 20.93
N PRO A 259 1.36 -4.79 21.49
CA PRO A 259 2.82 -4.73 21.43
C PRO A 259 3.32 -4.55 19.99
N ILE A 260 4.07 -3.46 19.76
CA ILE A 260 4.64 -3.17 18.45
C ILE A 260 5.74 -4.18 18.10
N PRO A 261 5.91 -4.56 16.83
CA PRO A 261 7.04 -5.34 16.37
C PRO A 261 8.36 -4.65 16.74
N THR A 262 9.33 -5.42 17.24
CA THR A 262 10.59 -4.88 17.78
C THR A 262 11.73 -4.85 16.76
N ASP A 263 11.48 -5.30 15.53
CA ASP A 263 12.46 -5.23 14.45
C ASP A 263 12.80 -3.76 14.11
N PRO A 264 14.05 -3.30 14.29
CA PRO A 264 14.41 -1.90 14.08
C PRO A 264 14.17 -1.39 12.65
N LEU A 265 14.27 -2.27 11.65
CA LEU A 265 14.14 -1.89 10.24
C LEU A 265 12.68 -1.65 9.88
N ALA A 266 11.79 -2.52 10.31
CA ALA A 266 10.36 -2.34 10.18
C ALA A 266 9.86 -1.13 10.99
N LEU A 267 10.37 -0.92 12.19
CA LEU A 267 10.07 0.28 12.97
C LEU A 267 10.51 1.56 12.25
N ALA A 268 11.66 1.56 11.58
CA ALA A 268 12.12 2.70 10.78
C ALA A 268 11.20 2.96 9.58
N SER A 269 10.73 1.89 8.92
CA SER A 269 9.73 1.95 7.86
C SER A 269 8.38 2.46 8.33
N LEU A 270 7.88 1.96 9.47
CA LEU A 270 6.66 2.44 10.11
C LEU A 270 6.76 3.92 10.46
N LYS A 271 7.91 4.38 10.98
CA LYS A 271 8.11 5.80 11.26
C LYS A 271 8.00 6.67 10.02
N ARG A 272 8.58 6.23 8.90
CA ARG A 272 8.48 6.92 7.61
C ARG A 272 7.04 6.96 7.11
N MET A 273 6.35 5.82 7.11
CA MET A 273 4.93 5.77 6.75
C MET A 273 4.08 6.67 7.66
N ALA A 274 4.35 6.70 8.97
CA ALA A 274 3.62 7.53 9.93
C ALA A 274 3.72 9.02 9.60
N VAL A 275 4.93 9.56 9.37
CA VAL A 275 5.07 10.99 9.02
C VAL A 275 4.44 11.32 7.68
N SER A 276 4.54 10.42 6.71
CA SER A 276 3.99 10.65 5.37
C SER A 276 2.45 10.59 5.37
N LEU A 277 1.86 9.58 6.01
CA LEU A 277 0.41 9.43 6.12
C LEU A 277 -0.22 10.53 6.99
N TYR A 278 0.49 10.99 8.02
CA TYR A 278 0.03 12.12 8.83
C TYR A 278 -0.03 13.40 8.00
N LEU A 279 1.06 13.73 7.29
CA LEU A 279 1.08 14.89 6.40
C LEU A 279 0.01 14.78 5.29
N TYR A 280 -0.14 13.59 4.70
CA TYR A 280 -1.17 13.31 3.71
C TYR A 280 -2.58 13.63 4.26
N THR A 281 -2.87 13.18 5.47
CA THR A 281 -4.18 13.42 6.10
C THR A 281 -4.40 14.89 6.41
N LEU A 282 -3.39 15.59 6.94
CA LEU A 282 -3.48 17.03 7.17
C LEU A 282 -3.74 17.78 5.85
N ASN A 283 -3.12 17.34 4.75
CA ASN A 283 -3.34 17.93 3.42
C ASN A 283 -4.77 17.70 2.91
N ILE A 284 -5.32 16.48 3.09
CA ILE A 284 -6.74 16.20 2.80
C ILE A 284 -7.64 17.11 3.61
N TRP A 285 -7.38 17.26 4.91
CA TRP A 285 -8.18 18.14 5.77
C TRP A 285 -8.12 19.60 5.34
N ARG A 286 -6.96 20.07 4.87
CA ARG A 286 -6.80 21.42 4.32
C ARG A 286 -7.61 21.65 3.04
N TYR A 287 -7.64 20.66 2.15
CA TYR A 287 -8.26 20.78 0.82
C TYR A 287 -9.57 20.00 0.66
N ASN A 288 -10.24 19.68 1.77
CA ASN A 288 -11.49 18.94 1.73
C ASN A 288 -12.55 19.74 0.94
N LYS A 289 -13.25 19.06 0.01
CA LYS A 289 -14.27 19.65 -0.86
C LYS A 289 -15.43 20.29 -0.11
N ALA A 290 -15.73 19.81 1.10
CA ALA A 290 -16.76 20.37 1.99
C ALA A 290 -16.28 21.59 2.80
N GLY A 291 -15.04 22.04 2.57
CA GLY A 291 -14.35 23.07 3.36
C GLY A 291 -13.31 22.47 4.29
N VAL A 292 -12.43 23.33 4.81
CA VAL A 292 -11.32 22.92 5.70
C VAL A 292 -11.86 22.12 6.88
N HIS A 293 -11.33 20.93 7.08
CA HIS A 293 -11.62 20.10 8.25
C HIS A 293 -10.63 20.39 9.36
N TYR A 294 -11.14 20.71 10.55
CA TYR A 294 -10.33 20.90 11.75
C TYR A 294 -10.50 19.68 12.67
N PRO A 295 -9.46 18.84 12.85
CA PRO A 295 -9.51 17.77 13.84
C PRO A 295 -9.62 18.35 15.26
N PRO A 296 -10.05 17.58 16.27
CA PRO A 296 -10.28 18.09 17.63
C PRO A 296 -9.09 18.81 18.29
N PHE A 297 -7.86 18.50 17.88
CA PHE A 297 -6.62 19.10 18.38
C PHE A 297 -6.16 20.35 17.60
N ILE A 298 -6.92 20.81 16.61
CA ILE A 298 -6.67 22.02 15.81
C ILE A 298 -7.95 22.84 15.78
N ARG A 299 -7.86 24.14 16.06
CA ARG A 299 -9.03 25.04 16.17
C ARG A 299 -9.07 26.11 15.11
N THR A 300 -7.93 26.40 14.46
CA THR A 300 -7.82 27.49 13.49
C THR A 300 -7.04 27.07 12.25
N THR A 301 -7.23 27.79 11.14
CA THR A 301 -6.44 27.63 9.92
C THR A 301 -4.95 27.82 10.19
N ARG A 302 -4.60 28.78 11.03
CA ARG A 302 -3.21 29.04 11.42
C ARG A 302 -2.58 27.84 12.13
N GLU A 303 -3.30 27.24 13.09
CA GLU A 303 -2.83 26.03 13.78
C GLU A 303 -2.66 24.85 12.81
N LEU A 304 -3.58 24.72 11.84
CA LEU A 304 -3.48 23.69 10.79
C LEU A 304 -2.24 23.91 9.91
N ASP A 305 -2.04 25.12 9.40
CA ASP A 305 -0.89 25.47 8.57
C ASP A 305 0.43 25.28 9.33
N GLU A 306 0.46 25.62 10.62
CA GLU A 306 1.62 25.39 11.48
C GLU A 306 1.90 23.89 11.69
N GLU A 307 0.88 23.06 11.89
CA GLU A 307 1.03 21.59 12.00
C GLU A 307 1.50 20.99 10.67
N ILE A 308 0.92 21.41 9.54
CA ILE A 308 1.34 20.99 8.20
C ILE A 308 2.81 21.36 7.95
N ARG A 309 3.23 22.58 8.32
CA ARG A 309 4.62 23.01 8.16
C ARG A 309 5.58 22.12 8.98
N ARG A 310 5.20 21.78 10.22
CA ARG A 310 5.99 20.88 11.09
C ARG A 310 6.05 19.46 10.50
N ALA A 311 4.92 18.88 10.14
CA ALA A 311 4.84 17.55 9.54
C ALA A 311 5.61 17.47 8.20
N ARG A 312 5.52 18.50 7.36
CA ARG A 312 6.26 18.61 6.10
C ARG A 312 7.77 18.64 6.33
N ALA A 313 8.25 19.44 7.28
CA ALA A 313 9.67 19.49 7.60
C ALA A 313 10.19 18.11 8.07
N HIS A 314 9.43 17.42 8.92
CA HIS A 314 9.78 16.08 9.40
C HIS A 314 9.75 15.04 8.28
N ALA A 315 8.77 15.10 7.37
CA ALA A 315 8.70 14.22 6.21
C ALA A 315 9.88 14.43 5.24
N ILE A 316 10.26 15.67 4.93
CA ILE A 316 11.45 15.97 4.11
C ILE A 316 12.68 15.35 4.75
N ASP A 317 12.82 15.52 6.06
CA ASP A 317 13.97 15.05 6.80
C ASP A 317 14.14 13.52 6.80
N LEU A 318 13.02 12.78 6.91
CA LEU A 318 13.01 11.32 6.94
C LEU A 318 13.00 10.65 5.56
N LEU A 319 12.55 11.36 4.52
CA LEU A 319 12.34 10.80 3.17
C LEU A 319 13.34 11.31 2.11
N GLN A 320 14.33 12.12 2.50
CA GLN A 320 15.35 12.65 1.58
C GLN A 320 16.30 11.59 0.97
N HIS A 321 16.36 10.37 1.51
CA HIS A 321 17.30 9.31 1.08
C HIS A 321 16.67 7.92 0.99
N VAL A 322 15.38 7.84 0.62
CA VAL A 322 14.61 6.59 0.72
C VAL A 322 13.92 6.18 -0.57
N GLY A 323 13.97 7.02 -1.60
CA GLY A 323 13.51 6.71 -2.95
C GLY A 323 14.46 5.75 -3.68
N VAL A 324 14.15 5.47 -4.94
CA VAL A 324 14.90 4.53 -5.79
C VAL A 324 16.38 4.94 -5.86
N GLY A 325 17.27 4.06 -5.43
CA GLY A 325 18.72 4.33 -5.41
C GLY A 325 19.13 5.41 -4.38
N GLY A 326 18.33 5.63 -3.34
CA GLY A 326 18.60 6.59 -2.28
C GLY A 326 18.24 8.04 -2.64
N THR A 327 17.37 8.24 -3.64
CA THR A 327 16.88 9.57 -4.04
C THR A 327 15.88 10.14 -3.01
N PRO A 328 15.69 11.48 -2.97
CA PRO A 328 14.63 12.08 -2.17
C PRO A 328 13.24 11.80 -2.76
N ILE A 329 12.26 11.58 -1.89
CA ILE A 329 10.84 11.63 -2.28
C ILE A 329 10.38 13.10 -2.31
N ASP A 330 9.69 13.50 -3.38
CA ASP A 330 8.99 14.79 -3.44
C ASP A 330 7.76 14.74 -2.50
N VAL A 331 7.92 15.29 -1.31
CA VAL A 331 6.91 15.28 -0.24
C VAL A 331 5.65 16.05 -0.62
N ASP A 332 5.77 17.12 -1.42
CA ASP A 332 4.61 17.93 -1.81
C ASP A 332 3.80 17.21 -2.89
N ALA A 333 4.47 16.58 -3.85
CA ALA A 333 3.85 15.70 -4.83
C ALA A 333 3.13 14.53 -4.17
N MET A 334 3.81 13.87 -3.21
CA MET A 334 3.34 12.69 -2.51
C MET A 334 1.96 12.92 -1.86
N VAL A 335 1.72 14.10 -1.29
CA VAL A 335 0.49 14.40 -0.54
C VAL A 335 -0.57 15.16 -1.33
N ALA A 336 -0.27 15.59 -2.56
CA ALA A 336 -1.20 16.34 -3.38
C ALA A 336 -2.47 15.53 -3.69
N GLU A 337 -3.64 16.17 -3.53
CA GLU A 337 -4.95 15.61 -3.88
C GLU A 337 -5.82 16.66 -4.60
N PRO A 338 -6.37 16.37 -5.79
CA PRO A 338 -6.04 15.21 -6.61
C PRO A 338 -4.55 15.24 -7.01
N GLY A 339 -3.91 14.07 -7.05
CA GLY A 339 -2.51 13.96 -7.51
C GLY A 339 -2.36 14.51 -8.93
N ARG A 340 -1.17 15.05 -9.27
CA ARG A 340 -0.94 15.64 -10.62
C ARG A 340 -0.89 14.56 -11.70
N CYS A 341 -0.49 13.35 -11.30
CA CYS A 341 -0.45 12.16 -12.13
C CYS A 341 -0.59 10.91 -11.27
N TYR A 342 -0.84 9.78 -11.92
CA TYR A 342 -0.75 8.46 -11.29
C TYR A 342 0.64 8.17 -10.69
N CYS A 343 1.69 8.79 -11.24
CA CYS A 343 3.04 8.71 -10.68
C CYS A 343 3.19 9.34 -9.29
N ASP A 344 2.46 10.42 -8.98
CA ASP A 344 2.53 11.05 -7.66
C ASP A 344 1.88 10.16 -6.59
N TYR A 345 0.79 9.46 -6.95
CA TYR A 345 0.15 8.46 -6.11
C TYR A 345 1.08 7.26 -5.87
N THR A 346 1.60 6.66 -6.95
CA THR A 346 2.47 5.48 -6.84
C THR A 346 3.83 5.75 -6.19
N ALA A 347 4.29 7.02 -6.14
CA ALA A 347 5.51 7.43 -5.42
C ALA A 347 5.36 7.49 -3.89
N ARG A 348 4.17 7.23 -3.33
CA ARG A 348 3.93 7.23 -1.89
C ARG A 348 4.59 6.01 -1.22
N PRO A 349 5.27 6.19 -0.07
CA PRO A 349 5.93 5.10 0.64
C PRO A 349 5.05 3.88 0.94
N TRP A 350 3.83 4.12 1.43
CA TRP A 350 2.89 3.06 1.80
C TRP A 350 2.29 2.37 0.56
N GLU A 351 2.15 3.09 -0.55
CA GLU A 351 1.72 2.53 -1.83
C GLU A 351 2.78 1.60 -2.42
N ASN A 352 4.08 1.96 -2.36
CA ASN A 352 5.14 1.05 -2.79
C ASN A 352 5.03 -0.31 -2.06
N ASP A 353 4.82 -0.29 -0.75
CA ASP A 353 4.63 -1.51 0.04
C ASP A 353 3.40 -2.33 -0.41
N ALA A 354 2.25 -1.68 -0.60
CA ALA A 354 1.03 -2.34 -1.04
C ALA A 354 1.14 -2.89 -2.48
N PHE A 355 1.70 -2.12 -3.42
CA PHE A 355 1.95 -2.55 -4.80
C PHE A 355 2.89 -3.74 -4.87
N PHE A 356 4.00 -3.71 -4.13
CA PHE A 356 4.94 -4.83 -4.11
C PHE A 356 4.29 -6.11 -3.59
N CYS A 357 3.50 -6.00 -2.51
CA CYS A 357 2.73 -7.11 -1.95
C CYS A 357 1.78 -7.71 -3.00
N GLY A 358 1.06 -6.86 -3.74
CA GLY A 358 0.18 -7.28 -4.83
C GLY A 358 0.91 -7.95 -6.01
N GLU A 359 2.02 -7.34 -6.46
CA GLU A 359 2.89 -7.89 -7.50
C GLU A 359 3.46 -9.25 -7.10
N THR A 360 3.82 -9.42 -5.83
CA THR A 360 4.31 -10.68 -5.27
C THR A 360 3.22 -11.76 -5.28
N ALA A 361 2.00 -11.44 -4.84
CA ALA A 361 0.87 -12.36 -4.89
C ALA A 361 0.58 -12.80 -6.34
N THR A 362 0.66 -11.85 -7.28
CA THR A 362 0.55 -12.08 -8.72
C THR A 362 1.68 -12.96 -9.27
N ALA A 363 2.92 -12.78 -8.81
CA ALA A 363 4.04 -13.61 -9.22
C ALA A 363 3.86 -15.07 -8.77
N TYR A 364 3.42 -15.27 -7.52
CA TYR A 364 3.12 -16.62 -7.01
C TYR A 364 2.03 -17.33 -7.80
N TRP A 365 1.02 -16.60 -8.26
CA TRP A 365 0.01 -17.16 -9.17
C TRP A 365 0.60 -17.64 -10.49
N LYS A 366 1.41 -16.80 -11.15
CA LYS A 366 2.07 -17.20 -12.42
C LYS A 366 2.98 -18.40 -12.23
N SER A 367 3.58 -18.53 -11.05
CA SER A 367 4.44 -19.65 -10.69
C SER A 367 3.69 -20.98 -10.53
N THR A 368 2.43 -20.96 -10.06
CA THR A 368 1.61 -22.19 -9.98
C THR A 368 1.09 -22.65 -11.34
N VAL A 369 1.00 -21.73 -12.30
CA VAL A 369 0.67 -22.04 -13.71
C VAL A 369 1.93 -22.40 -14.52
N ASN A 370 3.09 -21.84 -14.17
CA ASN A 370 4.40 -22.12 -14.77
C ASN A 370 5.48 -22.36 -13.69
N PRO A 371 5.67 -23.61 -13.24
CA PRO A 371 6.57 -23.95 -12.15
C PRO A 371 8.07 -23.74 -12.45
N HIS A 372 8.45 -23.36 -13.67
CA HIS A 372 9.83 -23.09 -14.05
C HIS A 372 10.29 -21.64 -13.78
N ARG A 373 9.43 -20.77 -13.23
CA ARG A 373 9.75 -19.37 -12.85
C ARG A 373 9.68 -19.08 -11.34
N VAL A 374 9.67 -20.12 -10.51
CA VAL A 374 9.11 -20.07 -9.13
C VAL A 374 9.96 -19.32 -8.10
N LEU A 375 11.25 -19.04 -8.35
CA LEU A 375 12.15 -18.62 -7.25
C LEU A 375 13.00 -17.37 -7.50
N ASP A 376 13.05 -16.79 -8.71
CA ASP A 376 13.77 -15.52 -8.92
C ASP A 376 12.83 -14.33 -8.64
N ILE A 377 12.14 -14.34 -7.49
CA ILE A 377 10.88 -13.60 -7.38
C ILE A 377 11.13 -12.11 -7.25
N HIS A 378 12.12 -11.68 -6.46
CA HIS A 378 12.54 -10.28 -6.38
C HIS A 378 14.00 -10.17 -5.93
N GLU A 379 14.75 -9.22 -6.49
CA GLU A 379 16.07 -8.85 -5.96
C GLU A 379 15.92 -8.23 -4.57
N SER A 380 16.98 -8.30 -3.75
CA SER A 380 16.95 -7.82 -2.36
C SER A 380 16.60 -6.33 -2.24
N ASP A 381 16.76 -5.52 -3.29
CA ASP A 381 16.55 -4.07 -3.25
C ASP A 381 15.47 -3.62 -4.26
N GLN A 382 14.61 -4.54 -4.72
CA GLN A 382 13.64 -4.27 -5.77
C GLN A 382 12.43 -3.47 -5.28
N CYS A 383 12.13 -2.35 -5.95
CA CYS A 383 10.90 -1.58 -5.75
C CYS A 383 9.70 -2.24 -6.45
N SER A 384 8.48 -1.83 -6.09
CA SER A 384 7.35 -2.17 -6.95
C SER A 384 7.55 -1.51 -8.32
N ARG A 385 7.09 -2.16 -9.39
CA ARG A 385 7.23 -1.60 -10.75
C ARG A 385 6.52 -0.25 -10.85
N ALA A 386 5.41 -0.08 -10.15
CA ALA A 386 4.70 1.19 -10.06
C ALA A 386 5.60 2.31 -9.50
N TYR A 387 6.37 2.02 -8.45
CA TYR A 387 7.30 2.95 -7.83
C TYR A 387 8.50 3.28 -8.74
N GLU A 388 9.04 2.29 -9.44
CA GLU A 388 10.13 2.49 -10.43
C GLU A 388 9.68 3.37 -11.60
N LEU A 389 8.45 3.16 -12.09
CA LEU A 389 7.85 3.98 -13.14
C LEU A 389 7.66 5.44 -12.68
N ALA A 390 7.25 5.63 -11.42
CA ALA A 390 7.12 6.96 -10.85
C ALA A 390 8.48 7.70 -10.77
N ASP A 391 9.54 7.02 -10.30
CA ASP A 391 10.89 7.57 -10.25
C ASP A 391 11.42 7.90 -11.67
N ALA A 392 11.24 7.00 -12.63
CA ALA A 392 11.63 7.24 -14.02
C ALA A 392 10.92 8.46 -14.62
N HIS A 393 9.63 8.65 -14.30
CA HIS A 393 8.86 9.81 -14.71
C HIS A 393 9.42 11.10 -14.10
N GLN A 394 9.72 11.11 -12.80
CA GLN A 394 10.29 12.28 -12.11
C GLN A 394 11.67 12.65 -12.69
N LYS A 395 12.55 11.66 -12.94
CA LYS A 395 13.84 11.88 -13.60
C LYS A 395 13.69 12.49 -14.99
N LYS A 396 12.67 12.08 -15.75
CA LYS A 396 12.36 12.66 -17.06
C LYS A 396 11.92 14.12 -16.94
N LEU A 397 11.04 14.45 -15.98
CA LEU A 397 10.59 15.82 -15.74
C LEU A 397 11.75 16.74 -15.34
N ALA A 398 12.63 16.28 -14.45
CA ALA A 398 13.81 17.03 -14.03
C ALA A 398 14.72 17.37 -15.23
N ARG A 399 15.03 16.38 -16.08
CA ARG A 399 15.84 16.60 -17.30
C ARG A 399 15.20 17.58 -18.27
N LEU A 400 13.88 17.57 -18.39
CA LEU A 400 13.15 18.51 -19.25
C LEU A 400 13.18 19.93 -18.68
N ALA A 401 13.06 20.09 -17.36
CA ALA A 401 13.17 21.38 -16.68
C ALA A 401 14.58 21.96 -16.83
N ASP A 402 15.63 21.14 -16.65
CA ASP A 402 17.03 21.55 -16.84
C ASP A 402 17.30 21.98 -18.28
N ALA A 403 16.78 21.23 -19.26
CA ALA A 403 16.90 21.57 -20.68
C ALA A 403 16.14 22.86 -21.06
N ALA A 404 15.02 23.16 -20.39
CA ALA A 404 14.29 24.40 -20.57
C ALA A 404 15.00 25.59 -19.91
N GLY A 405 15.59 25.40 -18.72
CA GLY A 405 16.40 26.41 -18.03
C GLY A 405 17.72 26.74 -18.73
N ALA A 406 18.32 25.77 -19.41
CA ALA A 406 19.48 25.99 -20.27
C ALA A 406 19.14 26.85 -21.50
N ARG A 407 17.94 26.68 -22.09
CA ARG A 407 17.49 27.48 -23.25
C ARG A 407 17.10 28.91 -22.90
N THR A 408 16.66 29.17 -21.66
CA THR A 408 16.32 30.53 -21.21
C THR A 408 17.52 31.32 -20.71
N SER A 409 18.63 30.65 -20.36
CA SER A 409 19.89 31.31 -20.02
C SER A 409 20.69 31.71 -21.26
N ASP A 410 20.66 30.90 -22.33
CA ASP A 410 21.31 31.22 -23.62
C ASP A 410 20.63 32.37 -24.41
N SER A 411 19.38 32.73 -24.09
CA SER A 411 18.70 33.87 -24.72
C SER A 411 18.95 35.22 -24.03
N SER A 412 19.73 35.24 -22.94
CA SER A 412 20.02 36.45 -22.16
C SER A 412 21.42 37.04 -22.37
N SER A 413 22.25 36.42 -23.24
CA SER A 413 23.65 36.84 -23.46
C SER A 413 23.97 37.34 -24.87
N GLY A 414 22.98 37.81 -25.65
CA GLY A 414 23.22 38.29 -27.01
C GLY A 414 22.48 39.58 -27.36
N GLY A 415 23.15 40.73 -27.25
CA GLY A 415 22.71 41.94 -27.95
C GLY A 415 22.94 43.28 -27.24
N SER A 416 24.19 43.59 -26.87
CA SER A 416 24.65 44.98 -26.77
C SER A 416 25.79 45.15 -27.77
N GLN A 417 25.51 45.80 -28.89
CA GLN A 417 26.45 46.60 -29.67
C GLN A 417 25.69 47.62 -30.50
#